data_AF-A0A935MUM9-F1
#
_entry.id   AF-A0A935MUM9-F1
#
_cell.length_a   1.000
_cell.length_b   1.000
_cell.length_c   1.000
_cell.angle_alpha   90.00
_cell.angle_beta   90.00
_cell.angle_gamma   90.00
#
_symmetry.space_group_name_H-M   'P 1'
#
loop_
_entity.id
_entity.type
_entity.pdbx_description
1 polymer ?
#
loop_
_entity_poly.entity_id
_entity_poly.type
_entity_poly.pdbx_seq_one_letter_code
_entity_poly.pdbx_strand_id
1 'polypeptide(L)'
;MGSDYRDCALAYFSWINSKGGVHGRSIELVTLDDGYVVEKTMANGRQLIEKEGVLAFFGMFGSANYSALMELVNERNIPSLAPYSGSMNCAQKLAKYFWLRASYGDETENYRSN
;
A
#
# COMPACT_ATOMS: atom_id res chain seq x y z
N MET A 1 8.60 -9.93 -8.77
CA MET A 1 8.29 -8.48 -8.83
C MET A 1 7.76 -7.91 -7.51
N GLY A 2 7.14 -8.68 -6.61
CA GLY A 2 6.75 -8.20 -5.28
C GLY A 2 7.87 -8.19 -4.22
N SER A 3 8.89 -9.05 -4.36
CA SER A 3 10.01 -9.19 -3.42
C SER A 3 10.87 -7.93 -3.34
N ASP A 4 11.26 -7.37 -4.48
CA ASP A 4 12.26 -6.30 -4.53
C ASP A 4 11.71 -4.99 -3.94
N TYR A 5 10.41 -4.71 -4.17
CA TYR A 5 9.73 -3.56 -3.56
C TYR A 5 9.65 -3.69 -2.04
N ARG A 6 9.31 -4.88 -1.55
CA ARG A 6 9.29 -5.20 -0.12
C ARG A 6 10.68 -5.06 0.50
N ASP A 7 11.70 -5.62 -0.14
CA ASP A 7 13.05 -5.67 0.39
C ASP A 7 13.68 -4.27 0.45
N CYS A 8 13.42 -3.42 -0.55
CA CYS A 8 13.78 -1.99 -0.51
C CYS A 8 13.09 -1.26 0.65
N ALA A 9 11.79 -1.49 0.86
CA ALA A 9 11.06 -0.88 1.97
C ALA A 9 11.60 -1.34 3.34
N LEU A 10 11.88 -2.64 3.48
CA LEU A 10 12.48 -3.21 4.68
C LEU A 10 13.83 -2.57 4.98
N ALA A 11 14.72 -2.47 3.99
CA ALA A 11 16.03 -1.86 4.17
C ALA A 11 15.92 -0.42 4.68
N TYR A 12 14.99 0.36 4.13
CA TYR A 12 14.76 1.73 4.57
C TYR A 12 14.15 1.81 5.98
N PHE A 13 13.16 0.97 6.29
CA PHE A 13 12.55 0.92 7.62
C PHE A 13 13.54 0.46 8.68
N SER A 14 14.39 -0.51 8.38
CA SER A 14 15.50 -0.91 9.26
C SER A 14 16.46 0.23 9.53
N TRP A 15 16.80 1.03 8.51
CA TRP A 15 17.64 2.21 8.68
C TRP A 15 16.97 3.28 9.57
N ILE A 16 15.67 3.57 9.37
CA ILE A 16 14.92 4.48 10.25
C ILE A 16 14.88 3.95 11.69
N ASN A 17 14.62 2.67 11.88
CA ASN A 17 14.59 2.04 13.20
C ASN A 17 15.96 2.12 13.89
N SER A 18 17.05 1.94 13.16
CA SER A 18 18.41 2.09 13.69
C SER A 18 18.72 3.50 14.21
N LYS A 19 17.96 4.51 13.75
CA LYS A 19 18.05 5.91 14.17
C LYS A 19 17.09 6.27 15.31
N GLY A 20 16.48 5.28 15.97
CA GLY A 20 15.50 5.48 17.04
C GLY A 20 14.05 5.47 16.57
N GLY A 21 13.79 5.11 15.31
CA GLY A 21 12.44 4.99 14.77
C GLY A 21 11.74 6.34 14.58
N VAL A 22 10.41 6.29 14.44
CA VAL A 22 9.57 7.48 14.29
C VAL A 22 8.97 7.82 15.64
N HIS A 23 9.33 8.99 16.20
CA HIS A 23 8.92 9.40 17.54
C HIS A 23 9.22 8.33 18.62
N GLY A 24 10.36 7.62 18.51
CA GLY A 24 10.75 6.56 19.43
C GLY A 24 10.06 5.21 19.21
N ARG A 25 9.26 5.05 18.13
CA ARG A 25 8.58 3.80 17.78
C ARG A 25 9.21 3.18 16.55
N SER A 26 9.47 1.86 16.59
CA SER A 26 9.94 1.09 15.44
C SER A 26 8.83 0.86 14.43
N ILE A 27 9.17 0.91 13.14
CA ILE A 27 8.31 0.52 12.04
C ILE A 27 8.48 -0.98 11.79
N GLU A 28 7.38 -1.72 11.72
CA GLU A 28 7.36 -3.13 11.32
C GLU A 28 6.52 -3.29 10.05
N LEU A 29 7.04 -4.06 9.08
CA LEU A 29 6.32 -4.39 7.84
C LEU A 29 5.87 -5.85 7.88
N VAL A 30 4.61 -6.06 8.24
CA VAL A 30 3.97 -7.39 8.19
C VAL A 30 3.47 -7.64 6.77
N THR A 31 3.90 -8.77 6.17
CA THR A 31 3.59 -9.10 4.77
C THR A 31 2.92 -10.48 4.69
N LEU A 32 1.81 -10.59 3.95
CA LEU A 32 1.14 -11.85 3.62
C LEU A 32 1.02 -11.98 2.11
N ASP A 33 1.35 -13.14 1.57
CA ASP A 33 1.20 -13.43 0.13
C ASP A 33 -0.25 -13.80 -0.19
N ASP A 34 -0.89 -13.05 -1.09
CA ASP A 34 -2.24 -13.33 -1.58
C ASP A 34 -2.25 -14.15 -2.87
N GLY A 35 -1.08 -14.44 -3.46
CA GLY A 35 -0.94 -15.19 -4.71
C GLY A 35 -1.65 -14.54 -5.89
N TYR A 36 -1.91 -13.22 -5.83
CA TYR A 36 -2.71 -12.48 -6.81
C TYR A 36 -4.18 -12.95 -6.90
N VAL A 37 -4.72 -13.52 -5.82
CA VAL A 37 -6.10 -13.99 -5.72
C VAL A 37 -6.91 -13.06 -4.80
N VAL A 38 -7.96 -12.43 -5.34
CA VAL A 38 -8.78 -11.43 -4.64
C VAL A 38 -9.36 -11.95 -3.31
N GLU A 39 -9.86 -13.19 -3.28
CA GLU A 39 -10.40 -13.79 -2.06
C GLU A 39 -9.35 -13.91 -0.96
N LYS A 40 -8.11 -14.27 -1.33
CA LYS A 40 -6.97 -14.32 -0.40
C LYS A 40 -6.57 -12.92 0.04
N THR A 41 -6.60 -11.92 -0.85
CA THR A 41 -6.34 -10.51 -0.47
C THR A 41 -7.30 -10.06 0.63
N MET A 42 -8.60 -10.36 0.48
CA MET A 42 -9.60 -9.98 1.48
C MET A 42 -9.43 -10.73 2.81
N ALA A 43 -9.07 -12.01 2.76
CA ALA A 43 -8.76 -12.79 3.96
C ALA A 43 -7.51 -12.26 4.69
N ASN A 44 -6.43 -12.01 3.95
CA ASN A 44 -5.19 -11.44 4.47
C ASN A 44 -5.44 -10.04 5.05
N GLY A 45 -6.22 -9.22 4.35
CA GLY A 45 -6.62 -7.89 4.80
C GLY A 45 -7.33 -7.92 6.15
N ARG A 46 -8.34 -8.79 6.31
CA ARG A 46 -9.02 -8.98 7.60
C ARG A 46 -8.06 -9.45 8.68
N GLN A 47 -7.17 -10.40 8.37
CA GLN A 47 -6.18 -10.88 9.33
C GLN A 47 -5.24 -9.76 9.80
N LEU A 48 -4.72 -8.94 8.87
CA LEU A 48 -3.84 -7.81 9.20
C LEU A 48 -4.54 -6.78 10.07
N ILE A 49 -5.82 -6.51 9.83
CA ILE A 49 -6.60 -5.55 10.61
C ILE A 49 -6.95 -6.09 11.99
N GLU A 50 -7.49 -7.31 12.05
CA GLU A 50 -8.15 -7.84 13.25
C GLU A 50 -7.19 -8.58 14.18
N LYS A 51 -6.14 -9.21 13.64
CA LYS A 51 -5.16 -9.97 14.44
C LYS A 51 -3.88 -9.19 14.66
N GLU A 52 -3.32 -8.64 13.58
CA GLU A 52 -2.03 -7.93 13.65
C GLU A 52 -2.20 -6.46 14.08
N GLY A 53 -3.41 -5.89 13.96
CA GLY A 53 -3.70 -4.52 14.38
C GLY A 53 -2.95 -3.46 13.58
N VAL A 54 -2.80 -3.66 12.26
CA VAL A 54 -1.99 -2.76 11.42
C VAL A 54 -2.53 -1.33 11.40
N LEU A 55 -1.61 -0.36 11.44
CA LEU A 55 -1.92 1.07 11.40
C LEU A 55 -2.20 1.59 9.99
N ALA A 56 -1.64 0.94 8.98
CA ALA A 56 -1.79 1.31 7.57
C ALA A 56 -1.44 0.13 6.66
N PHE A 57 -1.97 0.15 5.44
CA PHE A 57 -1.48 -0.71 4.35
C PHE A 57 -0.38 0.00 3.57
N PHE A 58 0.58 -0.75 3.04
CA PHE A 58 1.72 -0.21 2.30
C PHE A 58 2.01 -1.06 1.05
N GLY A 59 2.22 -0.43 -0.10
CA GLY A 59 2.84 -1.11 -1.24
C GLY A 59 1.96 -2.12 -1.96
N MET A 60 0.64 -2.01 -1.87
CA MET A 60 -0.26 -2.99 -2.47
C MET A 60 -0.14 -3.07 -3.98
N PHE A 61 -0.19 -4.30 -4.50
CA PHE A 61 -0.06 -4.63 -5.91
C PHE A 61 -1.36 -5.23 -6.46
N GLY A 62 -1.71 -4.90 -7.71
CA GLY A 62 -2.86 -5.46 -8.41
C GLY A 62 -4.14 -4.65 -8.27
N SER A 63 -4.68 -4.15 -9.39
CA SER A 63 -5.84 -3.25 -9.40
C SER A 63 -7.11 -3.90 -8.86
N ALA A 64 -7.40 -5.16 -9.21
CA ALA A 64 -8.59 -5.87 -8.75
C ALA A 64 -8.51 -6.19 -7.24
N ASN A 65 -7.39 -6.73 -6.80
CA ASN A 65 -7.09 -7.07 -5.40
C ASN A 65 -7.22 -5.83 -4.51
N TYR A 66 -6.56 -4.75 -4.92
CA TYR A 66 -6.61 -3.49 -4.23
C TYR A 66 -8.02 -2.89 -4.20
N SER A 67 -8.75 -2.91 -5.32
CA SER A 67 -10.12 -2.37 -5.36
C SER A 67 -11.06 -3.10 -4.41
N ALA A 68 -10.94 -4.42 -4.27
CA ALA A 68 -11.71 -5.17 -3.28
C ALA A 68 -11.33 -4.79 -1.84
N LEU A 69 -10.02 -4.66 -1.56
CA LEU A 69 -9.55 -4.30 -0.22
C LEU A 69 -9.96 -2.88 0.18
N MET A 70 -10.10 -1.96 -0.78
CA MET A 70 -10.49 -0.57 -0.53
C MET A 70 -11.81 -0.43 0.22
N GLU A 71 -12.81 -1.26 -0.05
CA GLU A 71 -14.09 -1.23 0.67
C GLU A 71 -13.86 -1.47 2.16
N LEU A 72 -13.12 -2.52 2.49
CA LEU A 72 -12.77 -2.87 3.87
C LEU A 72 -11.92 -1.79 4.55
N VAL A 73 -10.93 -1.25 3.83
CA VAL A 73 -10.01 -0.22 4.35
C VAL A 73 -10.74 1.08 4.67
N ASN A 74 -11.70 1.47 3.83
CA ASN A 74 -12.56 2.63 4.04
C ASN A 74 -13.51 2.43 5.23
N GLU A 75 -14.18 1.29 5.32
CA GLU A 75 -15.06 0.97 6.46
C GLU A 75 -14.32 1.04 7.80
N ARG A 76 -13.06 0.59 7.81
CA ARG A 76 -12.22 0.59 9.01
C ARG A 76 -11.42 1.88 9.22
N ASN A 77 -11.52 2.85 8.32
CA ASN A 77 -10.77 4.12 8.34
C ASN A 77 -9.24 3.94 8.44
N ILE A 78 -8.69 2.92 7.79
CA ILE A 78 -7.26 2.62 7.81
C ILE A 78 -6.60 3.35 6.62
N PRO A 79 -5.50 4.11 6.81
CA PRO A 79 -4.76 4.69 5.70
C PRO A 79 -4.11 3.62 4.83
N SER A 80 -3.93 3.92 3.55
CA SER A 80 -3.10 3.10 2.67
C SER A 80 -2.11 3.98 1.90
N LEU A 81 -0.87 3.51 1.87
CA LEU A 81 0.32 4.26 1.51
C LEU A 81 0.99 3.61 0.30
N ALA A 82 1.41 4.44 -0.65
CA ALA A 82 2.23 4.01 -1.79
C ALA A 82 1.68 2.78 -2.55
N PRO A 83 0.42 2.80 -3.01
CA PRO A 83 -0.09 1.73 -3.85
C PRO A 83 0.76 1.59 -5.13
N TYR A 84 1.15 0.38 -5.47
CA TYR A 84 1.84 0.06 -6.72
C TYR A 84 0.79 -0.15 -7.82
N SER A 85 0.10 0.92 -8.22
CA SER A 85 -0.83 0.91 -9.34
C SER A 85 -1.01 2.30 -9.91
N GLY A 86 -0.74 2.54 -11.20
CA GLY A 86 -1.03 3.82 -11.85
C GLY A 86 -2.52 4.04 -12.19
N SER A 87 -3.41 3.20 -11.68
CA SER A 87 -4.86 3.28 -11.89
C SER A 87 -5.47 4.44 -11.09
N MET A 88 -5.80 5.54 -11.78
CA MET A 88 -6.47 6.72 -11.19
C MET A 88 -7.81 6.36 -10.50
N ASN A 89 -8.51 5.33 -10.97
CA ASN A 89 -9.80 4.88 -10.39
C ASN A 89 -9.67 4.32 -8.96
N CYS A 90 -8.47 3.89 -8.58
CA CYS A 90 -8.15 3.39 -7.27
C CYS A 90 -7.83 4.52 -6.27
N ALA A 91 -7.53 5.73 -6.75
CA ALA A 91 -7.16 6.90 -5.94
C ALA A 91 -8.36 7.66 -5.37
N GLN A 92 -9.45 7.75 -6.14
CA GLN A 92 -10.54 8.70 -5.87
C GLN A 92 -11.52 8.28 -4.78
N LYS A 93 -11.40 7.07 -4.22
CA LYS A 93 -12.39 6.52 -3.27
C LYS A 93 -11.94 6.50 -1.80
N LEU A 94 -10.84 7.16 -1.41
CA LEU A 94 -10.32 7.06 -0.04
C LEU A 94 -10.18 8.41 0.65
N ALA A 95 -10.49 8.46 1.95
CA ALA A 95 -10.42 9.68 2.75
C ALA A 95 -8.98 10.11 3.13
N LYS A 96 -8.00 9.18 3.12
CA LYS A 96 -6.59 9.45 3.48
C LYS A 96 -5.63 8.60 2.66
N TYR A 97 -5.09 9.17 1.58
CA TYR A 97 -4.14 8.51 0.67
C TYR A 97 -2.88 9.31 0.44
N PHE A 98 -1.75 8.61 0.40
CA PHE A 98 -0.45 9.20 0.08
C PHE A 98 0.15 8.46 -1.12
N TRP A 99 -0.01 9.07 -2.30
CA TRP A 99 0.58 8.62 -3.55
C TRP A 99 2.07 8.99 -3.58
N LEU A 100 2.94 8.00 -3.78
CA LEU A 100 4.40 8.22 -3.94
C LEU A 100 4.85 8.14 -5.41
N ARG A 101 3.95 7.81 -6.35
CA ARG A 101 4.16 7.84 -7.80
C ARG A 101 3.07 8.65 -8.50
N ALA A 102 3.44 9.23 -9.64
CA ALA A 102 2.51 9.85 -10.59
C ALA A 102 1.55 8.78 -11.18
N SER A 103 0.32 9.18 -11.51
CA SER A 103 -0.66 8.30 -12.14
C SER A 103 -0.32 8.04 -13.62
N TYR A 104 -0.86 6.98 -14.23
CA TYR A 104 -0.69 6.75 -15.69
C TYR A 104 -1.24 7.92 -16.54
N GLY A 105 -2.24 8.64 -16.02
CA GLY A 105 -2.76 9.87 -16.65
C GLY A 105 -1.72 11.01 -16.66
N ASP A 106 -1.03 11.20 -15.53
CA ASP A 106 0.01 12.22 -15.39
C ASP A 106 1.26 11.88 -16.23
N GLU A 107 1.56 10.58 -16.39
CA GLU A 107 2.66 10.10 -17.24
C GLU A 107 2.38 10.38 -18.74
N THR A 108 1.12 10.47 -19.19
CA THR A 108 0.76 10.73 -20.59
C THR A 108 0.52 12.21 -20.91
N GLU A 109 0.17 13.04 -19.93
CA GLU A 109 -0.06 14.47 -20.14
C GLU A 109 1.24 15.23 -20.45
N ASN A 110 2.39 14.76 -19.92
CA ASN A 110 3.70 15.35 -20.23
C ASN A 110 4.24 15.02 -21.64
N TYR A 111 3.62 14.09 -22.38
CA TYR A 111 4.05 13.73 -23.74
C TYR A 111 3.32 14.50 -24.85
N ARG A 112 2.27 15.27 -24.53
CA ARG A 112 1.49 16.06 -25.52
C ARG A 112 1.91 17.52 -25.63
N SER A 113 2.96 17.92 -24.93
CA SER A 113 3.35 19.33 -24.76
C SER A 113 4.69 19.71 -25.40
N ASN A 114 5.16 18.96 -26.40
CA ASN A 114 6.31 19.34 -27.25
C ASN A 114 5.96 19.23 -28.73
#